data_AF-A0ABD5SZ71-F1
#
_entry.id   AF-A0ABD5SZ71-F1
#
_cell.length_a   1.000
_cell.length_b   1.000
_cell.length_c   1.000
_cell.angle_alpha   90.00
_cell.angle_beta   90.00
_cell.angle_gamma   90.00
#
_symmetry.space_group_name_H-M   'P 1'
#
loop_
_entity.id
_entity.type
_entity.pdbx_description
1 polymer ?
#
loop_
_entity_poly.entity_id
_entity_poly.type
_entity_poly.pdbx_seq_one_letter_code
_entity_poly.pdbx_strand_id
1 'polypeptide(L)'
;MNDRTRVLAAVGTTVLLFLGVQLGALALLEPFQESGRQAVEDPQNPTNSVLYVGVMLVATGLMLAAFRYDLEWLIRLLLVGVSVMISWYVFAELVPAIVGTLVSDGVANALAIVASLAVGAALLWYPEWYVIDSAGVVMGAGAAALFGISFGLLPALLLLSVLAIYDAISVYGTEHMLDLADGVMDLKIPVVLVIPMTLSYSYLAAGSTDDVLEDDRNPDQTATNESATDESAADGGQRDSGA
;
A
#
# COMPACT_ATOMS: atom_id res chain seq x y z
N MET A 1 -5.67 -5.04 26.22
CA MET A 1 -4.56 -5.90 25.74
C MET A 1 -3.26 -5.26 26.23
N ASN A 2 -2.30 -6.00 26.80
CA ASN A 2 -1.08 -5.37 27.34
C ASN A 2 -0.20 -4.81 26.20
N ASP A 3 0.52 -3.71 26.44
CA ASP A 3 1.34 -3.03 25.41
C ASP A 3 2.34 -3.96 24.72
N ARG A 4 2.93 -4.89 25.47
CA ARG A 4 3.84 -5.92 24.91
C ARG A 4 3.16 -6.81 23.87
N THR A 5 1.89 -7.16 24.08
CA THR A 5 1.12 -7.98 23.14
C THR A 5 0.77 -7.18 21.88
N ARG A 6 0.49 -5.87 22.02
CA ARG A 6 0.26 -4.96 20.89
C ARG A 6 1.50 -4.82 20.01
N VAL A 7 2.67 -4.58 20.63
CA VAL A 7 3.96 -4.52 19.92
C VAL A 7 4.27 -5.84 19.22
N LEU A 8 4.08 -6.98 19.89
CA LEU A 8 4.33 -8.29 19.26
C LEU A 8 3.39 -8.57 18.09
N ALA A 9 2.13 -8.14 18.17
CA ALA A 9 1.18 -8.26 17.07
C ALA A 9 1.58 -7.39 15.88
N ALA A 10 2.02 -6.14 16.13
CA ALA A 10 2.53 -5.25 15.09
C ALA A 10 3.77 -5.84 14.40
N VAL A 11 4.77 -6.27 15.17
CA VAL A 11 5.98 -6.94 14.65
C VAL A 11 5.62 -8.19 13.87
N GLY A 12 4.72 -9.03 14.39
CA GLY A 12 4.24 -10.22 13.71
C GLY A 12 3.59 -9.90 12.36
N THR A 13 2.77 -8.86 12.31
CA THR A 13 2.12 -8.37 11.09
C THR A 13 3.16 -7.91 10.08
N THR A 14 4.16 -7.11 10.50
CA THR A 14 5.27 -6.69 9.62
C THR A 14 6.01 -7.88 9.02
N VAL A 15 6.35 -8.88 9.83
CA VAL A 15 7.04 -10.09 9.37
C VAL A 15 6.16 -10.87 8.38
N LEU A 16 4.86 -10.98 8.63
CA LEU A 16 3.93 -11.64 7.72
C LEU A 16 3.82 -10.92 6.37
N LEU A 17 3.71 -9.59 6.37
CA LEU A 17 3.69 -8.79 5.13
C LEU A 17 5.00 -8.95 4.35
N PHE A 18 6.15 -8.86 5.04
CA PHE A 18 7.47 -9.06 4.43
C PHE A 18 7.61 -10.45 3.79
N LEU A 19 7.24 -11.50 4.52
CA LEU A 19 7.28 -12.87 3.99
C LEU A 19 6.28 -13.07 2.86
N GLY A 20 5.09 -12.46 2.95
CA GLY A 20 4.07 -12.50 1.90
C GLY A 20 4.60 -11.95 0.58
N VAL A 21 5.28 -10.80 0.62
CA VAL A 21 5.92 -10.20 -0.56
C VAL A 21 7.02 -11.11 -1.10
N GLN A 22 7.93 -11.60 -0.25
CA GLN A 22 9.06 -12.42 -0.68
C GLN A 22 8.61 -13.76 -1.29
N LEU A 23 7.68 -14.46 -0.65
CA LEU A 23 7.15 -15.73 -1.13
C LEU A 23 6.30 -15.53 -2.39
N GLY A 24 5.51 -14.46 -2.45
CA GLY A 24 4.77 -14.08 -3.64
C GLY A 24 5.68 -13.81 -4.83
N ALA A 25 6.78 -13.07 -4.62
CA ALA A 25 7.76 -12.78 -5.67
C ALA A 25 8.42 -14.07 -6.21
N LEU A 26 8.76 -15.01 -5.32
CA LEU A 26 9.32 -16.30 -5.72
C LEU A 26 8.30 -17.15 -6.49
N ALA A 27 7.02 -17.13 -6.09
CA ALA A 27 5.96 -17.85 -6.80
C ALA A 27 5.72 -17.30 -8.21
N LEU A 28 5.97 -16.01 -8.44
CA LEU A 28 5.82 -15.35 -9.75
C LEU A 28 7.05 -15.47 -10.66
N LEU A 29 8.17 -15.95 -10.13
CA LEU A 29 9.45 -15.96 -10.84
C LEU A 29 9.39 -16.76 -12.15
N GLU A 30 8.93 -18.01 -12.07
CA GLU A 30 8.82 -18.91 -13.23
C GLU A 30 7.74 -18.44 -14.22
N PRO A 31 6.49 -18.13 -13.80
CA PRO A 31 5.48 -17.59 -14.71
C PRO A 31 5.92 -16.32 -15.47
N PHE A 32 6.66 -15.42 -14.82
CA PHE A 32 7.14 -14.19 -15.47
C PHE A 32 8.29 -14.45 -16.46
N GLN A 33 9.13 -15.45 -16.22
CA GLN A 33 10.17 -15.85 -17.17
C GLN A 33 9.56 -16.50 -18.41
N GLU A 34 8.60 -17.41 -18.23
CA GLU A 34 7.92 -18.12 -19.32
C GLU A 34 7.13 -17.17 -20.23
N SER A 35 6.48 -16.16 -19.65
CA SER A 35 5.74 -15.12 -20.38
C SER A 35 6.63 -14.00 -20.94
N GLY A 36 7.95 -14.08 -20.76
CA GLY A 36 8.90 -13.12 -21.33
C GLY A 36 8.76 -11.71 -20.75
N ARG A 37 8.36 -11.57 -19.48
CA ARG A 37 8.12 -10.27 -18.81
C ARG A 37 9.40 -9.54 -18.39
N GLN A 38 10.56 -10.04 -18.81
CA GLN A 38 11.85 -9.42 -18.53
C GLN A 38 11.92 -8.04 -19.20
N ALA A 39 12.17 -6.99 -18.41
CA ALA A 39 12.10 -5.61 -18.89
C ALA A 39 13.36 -5.16 -19.66
N VAL A 40 14.47 -5.87 -19.51
CA VAL A 40 15.77 -5.55 -20.14
C VAL A 40 16.27 -6.73 -20.97
N GLU A 41 17.10 -6.48 -21.97
CA GLU A 41 17.65 -7.53 -22.84
C GLU A 41 18.76 -8.33 -22.14
N ASP A 42 19.70 -7.64 -21.49
CA ASP A 42 20.80 -8.23 -20.73
C ASP A 42 20.72 -7.82 -19.25
N PRO A 43 20.20 -8.69 -18.37
CA PRO A 43 20.12 -8.43 -16.93
C PRO A 43 21.46 -8.20 -16.25
N GLN A 44 22.59 -8.64 -16.82
CA GLN A 44 23.92 -8.48 -16.22
C GLN A 44 24.55 -7.12 -16.53
N ASN A 45 23.97 -6.32 -17.44
CA ASN A 45 24.50 -5.02 -17.81
C ASN A 45 24.30 -3.99 -16.68
N PRO A 46 25.39 -3.44 -16.07
CA PRO A 46 25.29 -2.45 -14.99
C PRO A 46 24.66 -1.12 -15.42
N THR A 47 24.57 -0.84 -16.73
CA THR A 47 23.91 0.35 -17.26
C THR A 47 22.40 0.35 -16.94
N ASN A 48 21.80 -0.83 -16.77
CA ASN A 48 20.38 -0.96 -16.41
C ASN A 48 20.08 -0.23 -15.09
N SER A 49 20.97 -0.32 -14.10
CA SER A 49 20.79 0.36 -12.80
C SER A 49 20.74 1.87 -12.97
N VAL A 50 21.60 2.43 -13.83
CA VAL A 50 21.61 3.89 -14.12
C VAL A 50 20.32 4.31 -14.84
N LEU A 51 19.89 3.53 -15.83
CA LEU A 51 18.64 3.78 -16.56
C LEU A 51 17.46 3.81 -15.60
N TYR A 52 17.34 2.81 -14.72
CA TYR A 52 16.23 2.70 -13.77
C TYR A 52 16.24 3.81 -12.72
N VAL A 53 17.41 4.23 -12.22
CA VAL A 53 17.50 5.43 -11.37
C VAL A 53 16.98 6.64 -12.14
N GLY A 54 17.37 6.81 -13.40
CA GLY A 54 16.86 7.90 -14.25
C GLY A 54 15.34 7.86 -14.43
N VAL A 55 14.77 6.70 -14.74
CA VAL A 55 13.31 6.52 -14.88
C VAL A 55 12.60 6.80 -13.56
N MET A 56 13.16 6.35 -12.43
CA MET A 56 12.61 6.62 -11.10
C MET A 56 12.59 8.13 -10.80
N LEU A 57 13.69 8.85 -11.09
CA LEU A 57 13.75 10.30 -10.92
C LEU A 57 12.73 11.03 -11.81
N VAL A 58 12.53 10.58 -13.05
CA VAL A 58 11.50 11.14 -13.94
C VAL A 58 10.11 10.88 -13.37
N ALA A 59 9.80 9.66 -12.95
CA ALA A 59 8.52 9.30 -12.36
C ALA A 59 8.23 10.10 -11.09
N THR A 60 9.21 10.23 -10.19
CA THR A 60 9.12 11.06 -8.99
C THR A 60 8.93 12.53 -9.34
N GLY A 61 9.67 13.06 -10.31
CA GLY A 61 9.52 14.44 -10.78
C GLY A 61 8.13 14.72 -11.34
N LEU A 62 7.55 13.78 -12.09
CA LEU A 62 6.17 13.88 -12.58
C LEU A 62 5.16 13.84 -11.44
N MET A 63 5.37 12.98 -10.44
CA MET A 63 4.52 12.91 -9.24
C MET A 63 4.56 14.23 -8.46
N LEU A 64 5.77 14.78 -8.21
CA LEU A 64 5.94 16.06 -7.53
C LEU A 64 5.33 17.22 -8.32
N ALA A 65 5.45 17.20 -9.65
CA ALA A 65 4.80 18.18 -10.51
C ALA A 65 3.27 18.08 -10.38
N ALA A 66 2.70 16.86 -10.38
CA ALA A 66 1.27 16.68 -10.19
C ALA A 66 0.78 17.20 -8.83
N PHE A 67 1.54 16.98 -7.74
CA PHE A 67 1.26 17.56 -6.43
C PHE A 67 1.34 19.09 -6.47
N ARG A 68 2.34 19.65 -7.14
CA ARG A 68 2.54 21.10 -7.27
C ARG A 68 1.38 21.83 -7.96
N TYR A 69 0.59 21.12 -8.77
CA TYR A 69 -0.61 21.64 -9.46
C TYR A 69 -1.92 21.26 -8.77
N ASP A 70 -1.88 20.74 -7.54
CA ASP A 70 -3.07 20.36 -6.75
C ASP A 70 -3.99 19.36 -7.48
N LEU A 71 -3.40 18.46 -8.27
CA LEU A 71 -4.13 17.48 -9.08
C LEU A 71 -4.48 16.22 -8.27
N GLU A 72 -4.97 16.37 -7.04
CA GLU A 72 -5.19 15.28 -6.07
C GLU A 72 -6.01 14.12 -6.64
N TRP A 73 -7.11 14.41 -7.34
CA TRP A 73 -7.95 13.40 -7.98
C TRP A 73 -7.20 12.65 -9.09
N LEU A 74 -6.38 13.35 -9.87
CA LEU A 74 -5.58 12.72 -10.93
C LEU A 74 -4.50 11.82 -10.33
N ILE A 75 -3.85 12.24 -9.25
CA ILE A 75 -2.83 11.46 -8.55
C ILE A 75 -3.47 10.19 -7.99
N ARG A 76 -4.63 10.31 -7.32
CA ARG A 76 -5.38 9.17 -6.81
C ARG A 76 -5.77 8.20 -7.92
N LEU A 77 -6.30 8.71 -9.04
CA LEU A 77 -6.67 7.89 -10.19
C LEU A 77 -5.45 7.21 -10.82
N LEU A 78 -4.34 7.93 -10.96
CA LEU A 78 -3.09 7.40 -11.50
C LEU A 78 -2.56 6.27 -10.63
N LEU A 79 -2.55 6.44 -9.31
CA LEU A 79 -2.04 5.45 -8.38
C LEU A 79 -2.92 4.20 -8.35
N VAL A 80 -4.24 4.35 -8.31
CA VAL A 80 -5.17 3.21 -8.47
C VAL A 80 -5.00 2.53 -9.82
N GLY A 81 -4.82 3.31 -10.90
CA GLY A 81 -4.58 2.78 -12.24
C GLY A 81 -3.29 1.96 -12.31
N VAL A 82 -2.21 2.43 -11.69
CA VAL A 82 -0.96 1.70 -11.54
C VAL A 82 -1.16 0.45 -10.69
N SER A 83 -1.93 0.52 -9.60
CA SER A 83 -2.25 -0.65 -8.78
C SER A 83 -2.99 -1.73 -9.59
N VAL A 84 -4.04 -1.35 -10.32
CA VAL A 84 -4.77 -2.28 -11.21
C VAL A 84 -3.85 -2.86 -12.26
N MET A 85 -2.98 -2.03 -12.86
CA MET A 85 -2.02 -2.49 -13.87
C MET A 85 -1.05 -3.52 -13.28
N ILE A 86 -0.42 -3.25 -12.13
CA ILE A 86 0.53 -4.19 -11.51
C ILE A 86 -0.21 -5.46 -11.05
N SER A 87 -1.38 -5.33 -10.41
CA SER A 87 -2.20 -6.48 -10.05
C SER A 87 -2.61 -7.32 -11.27
N TRP A 88 -2.87 -6.69 -12.41
CA TRP A 88 -3.12 -7.38 -13.67
C TRP A 88 -1.89 -8.19 -14.12
N TYR A 89 -0.69 -7.62 -14.10
CA TYR A 89 0.54 -8.36 -14.41
C TYR A 89 0.72 -9.58 -13.50
N VAL A 90 0.39 -9.45 -12.22
CA VAL A 90 0.45 -10.56 -11.26
C VAL A 90 -0.61 -11.62 -11.57
N PHE A 91 -1.88 -11.23 -11.63
CA PHE A 91 -2.97 -12.19 -11.78
C PHE A 91 -3.06 -12.82 -13.16
N ALA A 92 -2.63 -12.12 -14.22
CA ALA A 92 -2.60 -12.67 -15.57
C ALA A 92 -1.69 -13.89 -15.68
N GLU A 93 -0.62 -13.97 -14.88
CA GLU A 93 0.31 -15.11 -14.88
C GLU A 93 -0.01 -16.08 -13.73
N LEU A 94 -0.39 -15.57 -12.55
CA LEU A 94 -0.66 -16.39 -11.38
C LEU A 94 -1.97 -17.18 -11.47
N VAL A 95 -3.04 -16.59 -12.03
CA VAL A 95 -4.35 -17.26 -12.09
C VAL A 95 -4.31 -18.48 -13.02
N PRO A 96 -3.81 -18.39 -14.26
CA PRO A 96 -3.66 -19.58 -15.11
C PRO A 96 -2.75 -20.65 -14.49
N ALA A 97 -1.66 -20.25 -13.82
CA ALA A 97 -0.77 -21.19 -13.14
C ALA A 97 -1.47 -22.01 -12.04
N ILE A 98 -2.45 -21.43 -11.35
CA ILE A 98 -3.18 -22.10 -10.26
C ILE A 98 -4.40 -22.88 -10.76
N VAL A 99 -5.23 -22.26 -11.60
CA VAL A 99 -6.55 -22.83 -11.98
C VAL A 99 -6.64 -23.31 -13.43
N GLY A 100 -5.60 -23.10 -14.26
CA GLY A 100 -5.64 -23.42 -15.70
C GLY A 100 -5.87 -24.90 -16.02
N THR A 101 -5.65 -25.82 -15.07
CA THR A 101 -6.00 -27.24 -15.23
C THR A 101 -7.48 -27.54 -15.00
N LEU A 102 -8.23 -26.61 -14.41
CA LEU A 102 -9.62 -26.76 -13.99
C LEU A 102 -10.60 -25.99 -14.88
N VAL A 103 -10.14 -24.92 -15.51
CA VAL A 103 -10.96 -24.02 -16.35
C VAL A 103 -10.28 -23.76 -17.69
N SER A 104 -11.03 -23.28 -18.68
CA SER A 104 -10.43 -22.86 -19.95
C SER A 104 -9.62 -21.57 -19.81
N ASP A 105 -8.65 -21.36 -20.70
CA ASP A 105 -7.77 -20.17 -20.72
C ASP A 105 -8.57 -18.87 -20.74
N GLY A 106 -9.67 -18.82 -21.51
CA GLY A 106 -10.54 -17.65 -21.57
C GLY A 106 -11.19 -17.31 -20.21
N VAL A 107 -11.55 -18.33 -19.43
CA VAL A 107 -12.11 -18.14 -18.08
C VAL A 107 -11.01 -17.71 -17.11
N ALA A 108 -9.83 -18.34 -17.15
CA ALA A 108 -8.69 -17.94 -16.31
C ALA A 108 -8.29 -16.47 -16.54
N ASN A 109 -8.22 -16.04 -17.80
CA ASN A 109 -7.94 -14.65 -18.16
C ASN A 109 -9.04 -13.69 -17.67
N ALA A 110 -10.32 -14.06 -17.82
CA ALA A 110 -11.41 -13.24 -17.31
C ALA A 110 -11.36 -13.09 -15.78
N LEU A 111 -11.02 -14.17 -15.06
CA LEU A 111 -10.83 -14.13 -13.61
C LEU A 111 -9.67 -13.21 -13.21
N ALA A 112 -8.56 -13.23 -13.95
CA ALA A 112 -7.45 -12.30 -13.72
C ALA A 112 -7.87 -10.83 -13.90
N ILE A 113 -8.72 -10.53 -14.91
CA ILE A 113 -9.19 -9.15 -15.17
C ILE A 113 -10.08 -8.72 -14.02
N VAL A 114 -11.02 -9.58 -13.63
CA VAL A 114 -11.95 -9.30 -12.54
C VAL A 114 -11.18 -9.11 -11.23
N ALA A 115 -10.17 -9.94 -10.95
CA ALA A 115 -9.34 -9.81 -9.75
C ALA A 115 -8.55 -8.50 -9.72
N SER A 116 -7.92 -8.09 -10.82
CA SER A 116 -7.17 -6.84 -10.87
C SER A 116 -8.06 -5.61 -10.74
N LEU A 117 -9.23 -5.61 -11.40
CA LEU A 117 -10.22 -4.54 -11.26
C LEU A 117 -10.82 -4.50 -9.85
N ALA A 118 -11.00 -5.66 -9.21
CA ALA A 118 -11.49 -5.73 -7.83
C ALA A 118 -10.51 -5.07 -6.85
N VAL A 119 -9.18 -5.21 -7.05
CA VAL A 119 -8.17 -4.49 -6.26
C VAL A 119 -8.35 -2.99 -6.41
N GLY A 120 -8.46 -2.48 -7.64
CA GLY A 120 -8.67 -1.05 -7.87
C GLY A 120 -9.98 -0.52 -7.30
N ALA A 121 -11.06 -1.27 -7.46
CA ALA A 121 -12.37 -0.94 -6.89
C ALA A 121 -12.33 -0.89 -5.35
N ALA A 122 -11.65 -1.86 -4.72
CA ALA A 122 -11.47 -1.89 -3.28
C ALA A 122 -10.67 -0.66 -2.79
N LEU A 123 -9.57 -0.31 -3.46
CA LEU A 123 -8.77 0.88 -3.13
C LEU A 123 -9.52 2.20 -3.34
N LEU A 124 -10.47 2.25 -4.28
CA LEU A 124 -11.27 3.45 -4.54
C LEU A 124 -12.41 3.64 -3.53
N TRP A 125 -13.13 2.56 -3.21
CA TRP A 125 -14.36 2.64 -2.43
C TRP A 125 -14.18 2.30 -0.96
N TYR A 126 -13.18 1.50 -0.61
CA TYR A 126 -12.97 1.02 0.74
C TYR A 126 -11.48 0.82 1.08
N PRO A 127 -10.69 1.90 1.12
CA PRO A 127 -9.26 1.84 1.43
C PRO A 127 -9.00 1.67 2.94
N GLU A 128 -9.50 0.59 3.54
CA GLU A 128 -9.07 0.20 4.89
C GLU A 128 -7.64 -0.35 4.89
N TRP A 129 -6.96 -0.31 6.05
CA TRP A 129 -5.56 -0.69 6.18
C TRP A 129 -5.25 -2.09 5.61
N TYR A 130 -6.11 -3.09 5.87
CA TYR A 130 -5.90 -4.45 5.37
C TYR A 130 -6.12 -4.58 3.86
N VAL A 131 -6.92 -3.70 3.25
CA VAL A 131 -7.09 -3.62 1.79
C VAL A 131 -5.85 -3.02 1.16
N ILE A 132 -5.35 -1.92 1.74
CA ILE A 132 -4.11 -1.27 1.31
C ILE A 132 -2.94 -2.23 1.42
N ASP A 133 -2.79 -2.90 2.56
CA ASP A 133 -1.69 -3.83 2.82
C ASP A 133 -1.74 -5.07 1.93
N SER A 134 -2.92 -5.66 1.75
CA SER A 134 -3.06 -6.83 0.85
C SER A 134 -2.80 -6.46 -0.62
N ALA A 135 -3.28 -5.30 -1.07
CA ALA A 135 -2.91 -4.77 -2.39
C ALA A 135 -1.41 -4.50 -2.47
N GLY A 136 -0.81 -3.93 -1.42
CA GLY A 136 0.62 -3.68 -1.28
C GLY A 136 1.45 -4.96 -1.37
N VAL A 137 0.99 -6.06 -0.76
CA VAL A 137 1.63 -7.37 -0.89
C VAL A 137 1.59 -7.89 -2.32
N VAL A 138 0.44 -7.81 -2.99
CA VAL A 138 0.30 -8.21 -4.41
C VAL A 138 1.21 -7.37 -5.30
N MET A 139 1.16 -6.05 -5.16
CA MET A 139 1.98 -5.12 -5.95
C MET A 139 3.47 -5.31 -5.68
N GLY A 140 3.85 -5.45 -4.40
CA GLY A 140 5.22 -5.68 -3.96
C GLY A 140 5.77 -7.00 -4.48
N ALA A 141 5.00 -8.08 -4.42
CA ALA A 141 5.38 -9.38 -4.98
C ALA A 141 5.60 -9.29 -6.50
N GLY A 142 4.67 -8.64 -7.23
CA GLY A 142 4.79 -8.43 -8.67
C GLY A 142 6.00 -7.59 -9.06
N ALA A 143 6.20 -6.45 -8.39
CA ALA A 143 7.35 -5.58 -8.63
C ALA A 143 8.66 -6.32 -8.31
N ALA A 144 8.76 -6.97 -7.15
CA ALA A 144 9.96 -7.71 -6.75
C ALA A 144 10.29 -8.85 -7.72
N ALA A 145 9.28 -9.59 -8.22
CA ALA A 145 9.49 -10.60 -9.24
C ALA A 145 9.98 -10.01 -10.57
N LEU A 146 9.35 -8.93 -11.05
CA LEU A 146 9.77 -8.23 -12.28
C LEU A 146 11.19 -7.70 -12.18
N PHE A 147 11.54 -7.05 -11.05
CA PHE A 147 12.90 -6.60 -10.80
C PHE A 147 13.88 -7.78 -10.68
N GLY A 148 13.47 -8.87 -10.03
CA GLY A 148 14.28 -10.07 -9.85
C GLY A 148 14.66 -10.77 -11.14
N ILE A 149 13.77 -10.78 -12.14
CA ILE A 149 14.10 -11.31 -13.49
C ILE A 149 14.84 -10.29 -14.36
N SER A 150 14.65 -8.99 -14.11
CA SER A 150 15.22 -7.92 -14.93
C SER A 150 16.62 -7.49 -14.49
N PHE A 151 17.05 -7.86 -13.29
CA PHE A 151 18.37 -7.50 -12.78
C PHE A 151 19.16 -8.72 -12.34
N GLY A 152 20.34 -8.87 -12.95
CA GLY A 152 21.37 -9.74 -12.44
C GLY A 152 21.91 -9.25 -11.10
N LEU A 153 22.71 -10.10 -10.45
CA LEU A 153 23.23 -9.82 -9.11
C LEU A 153 24.00 -8.50 -9.03
N LEU A 154 24.90 -8.24 -9.99
CA LEU A 154 25.73 -7.03 -9.97
C LEU A 154 24.88 -5.76 -10.17
N PRO A 155 24.04 -5.63 -11.22
CA PRO A 155 23.17 -4.47 -11.39
C PRO A 155 22.19 -4.27 -10.22
N ALA A 156 21.63 -5.35 -9.66
CA ALA A 156 20.76 -5.27 -8.48
C ALA A 156 21.50 -4.70 -7.26
N LEU A 157 22.70 -5.21 -6.95
CA LEU A 157 23.51 -4.71 -5.83
C LEU A 157 23.88 -3.24 -6.00
N LEU A 158 24.24 -2.82 -7.21
CA LEU A 158 24.52 -1.41 -7.51
C LEU A 158 23.29 -0.53 -7.27
N LEU A 159 22.13 -0.94 -7.81
CA LEU A 159 20.88 -0.20 -7.64
C LEU A 159 20.51 -0.09 -6.15
N LEU A 160 20.49 -1.20 -5.43
CA LEU A 160 20.15 -1.24 -4.01
C LEU A 160 21.14 -0.45 -3.15
N SER A 161 22.43 -0.49 -3.48
CA SER A 161 23.45 0.29 -2.76
C SER A 161 23.24 1.79 -2.94
N VAL A 162 22.96 2.23 -4.18
CA VAL A 162 22.67 3.65 -4.45
C VAL A 162 21.42 4.11 -3.71
N LEU A 163 20.35 3.31 -3.73
CA LEU A 163 19.11 3.62 -3.03
C LEU A 163 19.31 3.65 -1.50
N ALA A 164 20.06 2.71 -0.94
CA ALA A 164 20.37 2.68 0.49
C ALA A 164 21.23 3.88 0.94
N ILE A 165 22.21 4.29 0.12
CA ILE A 165 23.00 5.50 0.40
C ILE A 165 22.11 6.75 0.34
N TYR A 166 21.25 6.85 -0.68
CA TYR A 166 20.29 7.95 -0.79
C TYR A 166 19.37 8.02 0.43
N ASP A 167 18.79 6.90 0.84
CA ASP A 167 17.90 6.80 2.00
C ASP A 167 18.61 7.27 3.29
N ALA A 168 19.83 6.78 3.53
CA ALA A 168 20.63 7.19 4.69
C ALA A 168 20.95 8.70 4.68
N ILE A 169 21.28 9.28 3.53
CA ILE A 169 21.53 10.72 3.41
C ILE A 169 20.24 11.51 3.62
N SER A 170 19.13 11.06 3.04
CA SER A 170 17.84 11.73 3.13
C SER A 170 17.32 11.76 4.57
N VAL A 171 17.52 10.67 5.32
CA VAL A 171 17.09 10.53 6.71
C VAL A 171 18.05 11.22 7.68
N TYR A 172 19.34 10.86 7.68
CA TYR A 172 20.29 11.35 8.69
C TYR A 172 21.03 12.63 8.31
N GLY A 173 21.09 12.96 7.03
CA GLY A 173 21.82 14.11 6.52
C GLY A 173 20.92 15.34 6.37
N THR A 174 19.87 15.22 5.55
CA THR A 174 19.00 16.35 5.22
C THR A 174 17.69 16.39 6.01
N GLU A 175 17.32 15.30 6.68
CA GLU A 175 16.05 15.13 7.39
C GLU A 175 14.79 15.41 6.54
N HIS A 176 14.93 15.56 5.21
CA HIS A 176 13.84 15.92 4.30
C HIS A 176 12.67 14.92 4.29
N MET A 177 12.94 13.63 4.55
CA MET A 177 11.87 12.63 4.73
C MET A 177 11.09 12.81 6.04
N LEU A 178 11.69 13.42 7.06
CA LEU A 178 11.01 13.73 8.33
C LEU A 178 10.13 14.97 8.16
N ASP A 179 10.62 15.99 7.45
CA ASP A 179 9.86 17.22 7.18
C ASP A 179 8.66 17.01 6.24
N LEU A 180 8.72 16.01 5.34
CA LEU A 180 7.60 15.63 4.47
C LEU A 180 6.51 14.83 5.19
N ALA A 181 6.84 14.17 6.30
CA ALA A 181 5.88 13.33 7.04
C ALA A 181 4.73 14.15 7.65
N ASP A 182 4.97 15.43 7.95
CA ASP A 182 3.96 16.35 8.49
C ASP A 182 2.96 16.85 7.42
N GLY A 183 3.21 16.65 6.11
CA GLY A 183 2.39 17.24 5.03
C GLY A 183 1.71 16.28 4.05
N VAL A 184 2.02 14.97 4.06
CA VAL A 184 1.66 14.06 2.94
C VAL A 184 0.56 13.03 3.28
N MET A 185 0.19 12.88 4.55
CA MET A 185 -0.82 11.89 4.96
C MET A 185 -2.28 12.35 4.79
N ASP A 186 -2.53 13.64 4.55
CA ASP A 186 -3.87 14.17 4.19
C ASP A 186 -4.41 13.57 2.88
N LEU A 187 -3.51 13.08 2.03
CA LEU A 187 -3.85 12.57 0.71
C LEU A 187 -4.36 11.12 0.70
N LYS A 188 -4.32 10.40 1.84
CA LYS A 188 -4.80 8.99 1.99
C LYS A 188 -4.38 8.09 0.83
N ILE A 189 -3.13 8.21 0.43
CA ILE A 189 -2.61 7.52 -0.73
C ILE A 189 -2.01 6.18 -0.31
N PRO A 190 -2.34 5.05 -0.98
CA PRO A 190 -1.80 3.73 -0.67
C PRO A 190 -0.34 3.59 -1.16
N VAL A 191 0.58 4.40 -0.62
CA VAL A 191 2.03 4.30 -0.89
C VAL A 191 2.78 3.66 0.27
N VAL A 192 2.17 3.63 1.46
CA VAL A 192 2.78 3.14 2.70
C VAL A 192 1.91 2.03 3.29
N LEU A 193 2.55 0.98 3.80
CA LEU A 193 1.87 -0.10 4.54
C LEU A 193 1.49 0.38 5.93
N VAL A 194 0.31 -0.02 6.41
CA VAL A 194 -0.26 0.46 7.67
C VAL A 194 -0.33 -0.69 8.67
N ILE A 195 0.51 -0.66 9.70
CA ILE A 195 0.58 -1.70 10.73
C ILE A 195 -0.10 -1.18 12.00
N PRO A 196 -1.35 -1.57 12.29
CA PRO A 196 -2.04 -1.06 13.46
C PRO A 196 -1.58 -1.74 14.76
N MET A 197 -1.56 -0.97 15.84
CA MET A 197 -1.25 -1.46 17.19
C MET A 197 -2.46 -2.13 17.87
N THR A 198 -3.66 -2.05 17.27
CA THR A 198 -4.91 -2.68 17.72
C THR A 198 -5.74 -3.12 16.51
N LEU A 199 -6.48 -4.23 16.63
CA LEU A 199 -7.32 -4.74 15.52
C LEU A 199 -8.59 -3.89 15.29
N SER A 200 -8.99 -3.08 16.27
CA SER A 200 -10.10 -2.13 16.15
C SER A 200 -9.72 -0.86 15.41
N TYR A 201 -8.45 -0.71 15.00
CA TYR A 201 -8.01 0.44 14.22
C TYR A 201 -8.70 0.46 12.85
N SER A 202 -9.31 1.60 12.52
CA SER A 202 -9.86 1.89 11.20
C SER A 202 -9.06 3.04 10.59
N TYR A 203 -8.50 2.80 9.40
CA TYR A 203 -7.76 3.81 8.67
C TYR A 203 -8.70 4.89 8.11
N LEU A 204 -9.95 4.53 7.83
CA LEU A 204 -10.98 5.47 7.39
C LEU A 204 -11.38 6.44 8.49
N ALA A 205 -11.48 5.96 9.73
CA ALA A 205 -11.84 6.78 10.90
C ALA A 205 -10.70 7.67 11.39
N ALA A 206 -9.45 7.22 11.23
CA ALA A 206 -8.25 7.90 11.72
C ALA A 206 -7.86 9.18 10.95
N GLY A 207 -8.73 9.71 10.08
CA GLY A 207 -8.61 11.09 9.57
C GLY A 207 -7.29 11.46 8.90
N SER A 208 -6.35 11.97 9.69
CA SER A 208 -4.99 12.47 9.37
C SER A 208 -3.91 11.87 10.31
N THR A 209 -2.62 12.06 10.02
CA THR A 209 -1.53 11.61 10.92
C THR A 209 -1.65 12.20 12.32
N ASP A 210 -2.12 13.43 12.43
CA ASP A 210 -2.28 14.10 13.72
C ASP A 210 -3.32 13.38 14.58
N ASP A 211 -4.42 12.89 14.00
CA ASP A 211 -5.41 12.09 14.74
C ASP A 211 -4.82 10.75 15.23
N VAL A 212 -3.93 10.13 14.44
CA VAL A 212 -3.22 8.89 14.82
C VAL A 212 -2.20 9.15 15.94
N LEU A 213 -1.44 10.25 15.86
CA LEU A 213 -0.45 10.64 16.87
C LEU A 213 -1.10 11.20 18.14
N GLU A 214 -2.35 11.68 18.08
CA GLU A 214 -3.15 12.11 19.23
C GLU A 214 -3.83 10.92 19.94
N ASP A 215 -4.33 9.92 19.21
CA ASP A 215 -4.93 8.70 19.80
C ASP A 215 -3.90 7.89 20.62
N ASP A 216 -2.64 7.81 20.14
CA ASP A 216 -1.53 7.19 20.90
C ASP A 216 -1.09 8.03 22.11
N ARG A 217 -1.37 9.34 22.14
CA ARG A 217 -1.06 10.23 23.27
C ARG A 217 -2.20 10.32 24.29
N ASN A 218 -3.43 9.96 23.94
CA ASN A 218 -4.60 10.09 24.81
C ASN A 218 -5.67 8.98 24.60
N PRO A 219 -5.33 7.70 24.86
CA PRO A 219 -6.20 6.56 24.56
C PRO A 219 -7.53 6.49 25.37
N ASP A 220 -7.77 7.41 26.31
CA ASP A 220 -8.94 7.42 27.20
C ASP A 220 -10.07 8.40 26.75
N GLN A 221 -9.89 9.22 25.71
CA GLN A 221 -10.90 10.24 25.32
C GLN A 221 -11.87 9.79 24.23
N THR A 222 -11.58 8.73 23.47
CA THR A 222 -12.42 8.30 22.34
C THR A 222 -13.64 7.48 22.80
N ALA A 223 -13.59 6.89 24.01
CA ALA A 223 -14.70 6.10 24.56
C ALA A 223 -15.87 6.93 25.13
N THR A 224 -15.68 8.23 25.38
CA THR A 224 -16.72 9.07 26.01
C THR A 224 -17.61 9.81 25.01
N ASN A 225 -17.19 9.97 23.75
CA ASN A 225 -17.99 10.68 22.75
C ASN A 225 -19.01 9.80 22.00
N GLU A 226 -18.93 8.46 22.08
CA GLU A 226 -19.97 7.58 21.53
C GLU A 226 -21.18 7.40 22.47
N SER A 227 -21.04 7.76 23.76
CA SER A 227 -22.11 7.58 24.76
C SER A 227 -22.95 8.84 25.03
N ALA A 228 -22.62 9.98 24.43
CA ALA A 228 -23.29 11.27 24.73
C ALA A 228 -24.41 11.66 23.76
N THR A 229 -24.79 10.79 22.81
CA THR A 229 -25.82 11.11 21.79
C THR A 229 -27.19 10.47 22.04
N ASP A 230 -27.43 9.80 23.16
CA ASP A 230 -28.73 9.13 23.44
C ASP A 230 -29.41 9.50 24.77
N GLU A 231 -28.97 10.56 25.45
CA GLU A 231 -29.65 11.09 26.65
C GLU A 231 -29.98 12.59 26.53
N SER A 232 -30.76 12.95 25.51
CA SER A 232 -31.53 14.21 25.54
C SER A 232 -32.88 14.05 24.83
N ALA A 233 -33.64 13.04 25.25
CA ALA A 233 -35.03 12.87 24.79
C ALA A 233 -35.91 12.17 25.85
N ALA A 234 -35.77 12.52 27.13
CA ALA A 234 -36.71 12.04 28.16
C ALA A 234 -36.68 12.88 29.44
N ASP A 235 -37.13 14.13 29.40
CA ASP A 235 -38.00 14.66 30.48
C ASP A 235 -38.71 15.93 30.02
N GLY A 236 -40.03 15.96 30.16
CA GLY A 236 -40.87 17.05 29.66
C GLY A 236 -42.35 16.70 29.70
N GLY A 237 -42.79 16.04 30.77
CA GLY A 237 -44.19 15.71 31.01
C GLY A 237 -44.71 16.36 32.27
N GLN A 238 -45.14 17.62 32.20
CA GLN A 238 -46.07 18.17 33.19
C GLN A 238 -47.29 18.77 32.47
N ARG A 239 -48.37 17.97 32.47
CA ARG A 239 -49.73 18.46 32.27
C ARG A 239 -50.14 19.18 33.55
N ASP A 240 -50.64 20.40 33.44
CA ASP A 240 -51.67 20.87 34.36
C ASP A 240 -52.79 21.53 33.57
N SER A 241 -54.00 21.07 33.84
CA SER A 241 -55.28 21.42 33.24
C SER A 241 -56.13 21.95 34.38
N GLY A 242 -56.48 23.24 34.30
CA GLY A 242 -56.91 24.03 35.44
C GLY A 242 -58.31 23.76 36.02
N ALA A 243 -58.56 24.48 37.11
CA ALA A 243 -59.83 25.07 37.54
C ALA A 243 -59.53 26.13 38.61
#